data_AF-A0AAV1A2R7-F1
#
_entry.id   AF-A0AAV1A2R7-F1
#
_cell.length_a   1.000
_cell.length_b   1.000
_cell.length_c   1.000
_cell.angle_alpha   90.00
_cell.angle_beta   90.00
_cell.angle_gamma   90.00
#
_symmetry.space_group_name_H-M   'P 1'
#
loop_
_entity.id
_entity.type
_entity.pdbx_description
1 polymer ?
#
loop_
_entity_poly.entity_id
_entity_poly.type
_entity_poly.pdbx_seq_one_letter_code
_entity_poly.pdbx_strand_id
1 'polypeptide(L)'
;MAMEETTSTIMAALSSLPSHHLTNLTNTILSSTRRNYHRLTLLLSSPSLFSLTLRHLHTLSLPQKTLLISRHLLSSLHLLTQSKTSTSPLPPPASTSMRDRETDAVLLLLLLCETHKHNPEALNAPFHDWRLNLSKHFSDTFLTLSYSSAPPLGACLGSVLIPFIETVSRCWRLVDVLASDGGGDGGKGVKEVAASAATVVSLPAVRVCVGGRECVICKDEMRVGRDVCELPCQHLFHWMCILPWLGKRNTCPCCRFRLPSDDVFGEIQRLWEVLVKIGAKQ
;
A
#
# COMPACT_ATOMS: atom_id res chain seq x y z
N MET A 1 -17.72 -13.81 -0.31
CA MET A 1 -17.08 -13.84 -1.64
C MET A 1 -15.84 -12.94 -1.71
N ALA A 2 -15.93 -11.59 -1.69
CA ALA A 2 -14.73 -10.72 -1.84
C ALA A 2 -13.65 -10.84 -0.72
N MET A 3 -14.04 -11.16 0.52
CA MET A 3 -13.09 -11.36 1.63
C MET A 3 -12.24 -12.63 1.46
N GLU A 4 -12.83 -13.69 0.94
CA GLU A 4 -12.13 -14.96 0.70
C GLU A 4 -11.17 -14.82 -0.49
N GLU A 5 -11.58 -14.09 -1.53
CA GLU A 5 -10.76 -13.82 -2.72
C GLU A 5 -9.52 -12.97 -2.41
N THR A 6 -9.65 -11.91 -1.61
CA THR A 6 -8.52 -11.07 -1.20
C THR A 6 -7.53 -11.82 -0.31
N THR A 7 -8.05 -12.55 0.68
CA THR A 7 -7.24 -13.34 1.62
C THR A 7 -6.50 -14.47 0.90
N SER A 8 -7.20 -15.22 0.04
CA SER A 8 -6.60 -16.30 -0.75
C SER A 8 -5.52 -15.79 -1.72
N THR A 9 -5.73 -14.63 -2.36
CA THR A 9 -4.72 -14.01 -3.23
C THR A 9 -3.44 -13.68 -2.47
N ILE A 10 -3.55 -13.06 -1.30
CA ILE A 10 -2.38 -12.72 -0.48
C ILE A 10 -1.69 -13.99 0.03
N MET A 11 -2.44 -14.99 0.48
CA MET A 11 -1.89 -16.28 0.93
C MET A 11 -1.18 -17.05 -0.18
N ALA A 12 -1.71 -17.05 -1.41
CA ALA A 12 -1.07 -17.63 -2.58
C ALA A 12 0.26 -16.91 -2.90
N ALA A 13 0.25 -15.58 -2.85
CA ALA A 13 1.47 -14.78 -3.06
C ALA A 13 2.53 -15.08 -1.99
N LEU A 14 2.15 -15.16 -0.70
CA LEU A 14 3.05 -15.47 0.40
C LEU A 14 3.63 -16.89 0.31
N SER A 15 2.82 -17.87 -0.09
CA SER A 15 3.25 -19.27 -0.28
C SER A 15 4.26 -19.42 -1.43
N SER A 16 4.25 -18.52 -2.41
CA SER A 16 5.21 -18.50 -3.53
C SER A 16 6.57 -17.88 -3.18
N LEU A 17 6.77 -17.40 -1.95
CA LEU A 17 8.02 -16.78 -1.50
C LEU A 17 9.00 -17.84 -0.96
N PRO A 18 10.30 -17.73 -1.26
CA PRO A 18 11.31 -18.55 -0.59
C PRO A 18 11.40 -18.19 0.91
N SER A 19 11.81 -19.17 1.73
CA SER A 19 11.72 -19.09 3.20
C SER A 19 12.42 -17.87 3.82
N HIS A 20 13.58 -17.45 3.29
CA HIS A 20 14.31 -16.29 3.83
C HIS A 20 13.62 -14.95 3.55
N HIS A 21 12.98 -14.80 2.38
CA HIS A 21 12.18 -13.62 2.06
C HIS A 21 10.91 -13.57 2.93
N LEU A 22 10.29 -14.73 3.20
CA LEU A 22 9.12 -14.82 4.08
C LEU A 22 9.46 -14.40 5.53
N THR A 23 10.60 -14.84 6.06
CA THR A 23 11.06 -14.43 7.40
C THR A 23 11.33 -12.92 7.48
N ASN A 24 12.02 -12.35 6.49
CA ASN A 24 12.29 -10.90 6.45
C ASN A 24 10.98 -10.10 6.36
N LEU A 25 10.07 -10.50 5.47
CA LEU A 25 8.75 -9.89 5.34
C LEU A 25 7.96 -9.97 6.66
N THR A 26 7.98 -11.12 7.34
CA THR A 26 7.28 -11.28 8.61
C THR A 26 7.86 -10.39 9.70
N ASN A 27 9.19 -10.26 9.79
CA ASN A 27 9.84 -9.35 10.73
C ASN A 27 9.48 -7.89 10.44
N THR A 28 9.43 -7.52 9.16
CA THR A 28 9.05 -6.17 8.73
C THR A 28 7.59 -5.88 9.08
N ILE A 29 6.68 -6.81 8.79
CA ILE A 29 5.26 -6.71 9.18
C ILE A 29 5.12 -6.63 10.70
N LEU A 30 5.82 -7.48 11.46
CA LEU A 30 5.79 -7.45 12.91
C LEU A 30 6.23 -6.08 13.45
N SER A 31 7.30 -5.50 12.90
CA SER A 31 7.80 -4.18 13.31
C SER A 31 6.77 -3.06 13.02
N SER A 32 6.11 -3.11 11.85
CA SER A 32 5.07 -2.17 11.45
C SER A 32 3.84 -2.29 12.34
N THR A 33 3.39 -3.53 12.57
CA THR A 33 2.26 -3.85 13.43
C THR A 33 2.51 -3.41 14.87
N ARG A 34 3.70 -3.66 15.45
CA ARG A 34 4.08 -3.15 16.78
C ARG A 34 4.03 -1.64 16.85
N ARG A 35 4.54 -0.94 15.83
CA ARG A 35 4.48 0.52 15.75
C ARG A 35 3.05 1.03 15.78
N ASN A 36 2.15 0.41 15.00
CA ASN A 36 0.74 0.77 14.97
C ASN A 36 0.06 0.53 16.34
N TYR A 37 0.36 -0.60 16.99
CA TYR A 37 -0.13 -0.89 18.34
C TYR A 37 0.35 0.14 19.36
N HIS A 38 1.64 0.48 19.37
CA HIS A 38 2.16 1.51 20.28
C HIS A 38 1.48 2.87 20.07
N ARG A 39 1.23 3.27 18.82
CA ARG A 39 0.53 4.52 18.51
C ARG A 39 -0.91 4.50 19.00
N LEU A 40 -1.64 3.40 18.80
CA LEU A 40 -2.99 3.22 19.36
C LEU A 40 -3.02 3.26 20.89
N THR A 41 -2.05 2.61 21.56
CA THR A 41 -1.94 2.66 23.02
C THR A 41 -1.71 4.09 23.52
N LEU A 42 -0.79 4.84 22.89
CA LEU A 42 -0.54 6.25 23.22
C LEU A 42 -1.78 7.12 22.98
N LEU A 43 -2.51 6.86 21.89
CA LEU A 43 -3.72 7.58 21.56
C LEU A 43 -4.84 7.33 22.57
N LEU A 44 -5.07 6.08 22.97
CA LEU A 44 -6.17 5.71 23.88
C LEU A 44 -5.87 6.06 25.35
N SER A 45 -4.59 6.05 25.74
CA SER A 45 -4.15 6.44 27.09
C SER A 45 -4.19 7.96 27.31
N SER A 46 -4.10 8.78 26.26
CA SER A 46 -4.11 10.24 26.34
C SER A 46 -5.46 10.85 25.92
N PRO A 47 -6.25 11.42 26.86
CA PRO A 47 -7.55 12.02 26.54
C PRO A 47 -7.46 13.17 25.52
N SER A 48 -6.40 13.97 25.58
CA SER A 48 -6.19 15.12 24.69
C SER A 48 -5.87 14.68 23.27
N LEU A 49 -4.94 13.73 23.10
CA LEU A 49 -4.59 13.18 21.79
C LEU A 49 -5.79 12.48 21.15
N PHE A 50 -6.51 11.65 21.91
CA PHE A 50 -7.74 11.02 21.43
C PHE A 50 -8.76 12.05 20.93
N SER A 51 -9.05 13.07 21.74
CA SER A 51 -10.05 14.09 21.41
C SER A 51 -9.65 14.91 20.18
N LEU A 52 -8.37 15.25 20.03
CA LEU A 52 -7.85 15.99 18.88
C LEU A 52 -7.94 15.15 17.60
N THR A 53 -7.51 13.89 17.65
CA THR A 53 -7.56 12.97 16.49
C THR A 53 -8.99 12.66 16.08
N LEU A 54 -9.88 12.45 17.05
CA LEU A 54 -11.29 12.20 16.79
C LEU A 54 -11.97 13.43 16.18
N ARG A 55 -11.73 14.63 16.74
CA ARG A 55 -12.22 15.89 16.14
C ARG A 55 -11.73 16.04 14.70
N HIS A 56 -10.44 15.78 14.46
CA HIS A 56 -9.90 15.81 13.11
C HIS A 56 -10.65 14.84 12.18
N LEU A 57 -10.85 13.58 12.59
CA LEU A 57 -11.63 12.62 11.82
C LEU A 57 -13.06 13.10 11.52
N HIS A 58 -13.74 13.73 12.48
CA HIS A 58 -15.08 14.29 12.26
C HIS A 58 -15.10 15.43 11.25
N THR A 59 -14.03 16.23 11.16
CA THR A 59 -13.92 17.30 10.15
C THR A 59 -13.66 16.80 8.73
N LEU A 60 -13.23 15.54 8.58
CA LEU A 60 -12.96 14.97 7.26
C LEU A 60 -14.24 14.50 6.58
N SER A 61 -14.36 14.86 5.30
CA SER A 61 -15.36 14.30 4.38
C SER A 61 -15.15 12.80 4.17
N LEU A 62 -16.18 12.10 3.69
CA LEU A 62 -16.08 10.67 3.39
C LEU A 62 -14.92 10.36 2.40
N PRO A 63 -14.73 11.09 1.28
CA PRO A 63 -13.60 10.83 0.39
C PRO A 63 -12.22 11.01 1.05
N GLN A 64 -12.08 11.95 1.99
CA GLN A 64 -10.84 12.14 2.73
C GLN A 64 -10.57 11.00 3.72
N LYS A 65 -11.62 10.47 4.36
CA LYS A 65 -11.51 9.26 5.20
C LYS A 65 -11.13 8.04 4.35
N THR A 66 -11.72 7.90 3.17
CA THR A 66 -11.32 6.87 2.18
C THR A 66 -9.86 7.01 1.82
N LEU A 67 -9.40 8.23 1.51
CA LEU A 67 -8.00 8.47 1.14
C LEU A 67 -7.02 8.09 2.25
N LEU A 68 -7.36 8.29 3.53
CA LEU A 68 -6.56 7.83 4.66
C LEU A 68 -6.43 6.30 4.67
N ILE A 69 -7.55 5.59 4.51
CA ILE A 69 -7.58 4.12 4.45
C ILE A 69 -6.79 3.64 3.21
N SER A 70 -6.98 4.28 2.06
CA SER A 70 -6.26 3.98 0.81
C SER A 70 -4.74 4.13 1.00
N ARG A 71 -4.26 5.20 1.64
CA ARG A 71 -2.82 5.38 1.91
C ARG A 71 -2.27 4.32 2.85
N HIS A 72 -3.03 3.95 3.89
CA HIS A 72 -2.65 2.87 4.80
C HIS A 72 -2.61 1.50 4.10
N LEU A 73 -3.61 1.21 3.27
CA LEU A 73 -3.64 0.03 2.41
C LEU A 73 -2.44 0.01 1.45
N LEU A 74 -2.16 1.13 0.79
CA LEU A 74 -1.05 1.27 -0.14
C LEU A 74 0.29 0.99 0.55
N SER A 75 0.51 1.52 1.76
CA SER A 75 1.69 1.21 2.57
C SER A 75 1.78 -0.29 2.88
N SER A 76 0.66 -0.94 3.17
CA SER A 76 0.62 -2.38 3.48
C SER A 76 0.89 -3.25 2.25
N LEU A 77 0.39 -2.87 1.08
CA LEU A 77 0.65 -3.55 -0.20
C LEU A 77 2.12 -3.41 -0.62
N HIS A 78 2.75 -2.27 -0.35
CA HIS A 78 4.19 -2.10 -0.57
C HIS A 78 4.99 -3.10 0.28
N LEU A 79 4.65 -3.31 1.55
CA LEU A 79 5.34 -4.31 2.38
C LEU A 79 5.24 -5.72 1.79
N LEU A 80 4.09 -6.09 1.24
CA LEU A 80 3.89 -7.40 0.61
C LEU A 80 4.68 -7.55 -0.70
N THR A 81 4.79 -6.49 -1.49
CA THR A 81 5.40 -6.52 -2.83
C THR A 81 6.92 -6.29 -2.86
N GLN A 82 7.47 -5.62 -1.83
CA GLN A 82 8.93 -5.39 -1.69
C GLN A 82 9.74 -6.67 -1.61
N SER A 83 9.12 -7.80 -1.24
CA SER A 83 9.80 -9.08 -1.06
C SER A 83 10.35 -9.73 -2.34
N LYS A 84 9.97 -9.29 -3.56
CA LYS A 84 10.38 -9.93 -4.83
C LYS A 84 11.05 -9.04 -5.88
N THR A 85 11.19 -7.73 -5.67
CA THR A 85 11.79 -6.86 -6.70
C THR A 85 13.32 -6.96 -6.68
N SER A 86 13.87 -7.85 -7.49
CA SER A 86 15.31 -8.01 -7.76
C SER A 86 15.91 -6.85 -8.58
N THR A 87 15.06 -5.99 -9.14
CA THR A 87 15.46 -4.75 -9.81
C THR A 87 15.54 -3.64 -8.76
N SER A 88 16.63 -2.86 -8.78
CA SER A 88 16.89 -1.71 -7.89
C SER A 88 15.58 -1.06 -7.41
N PRO A 89 15.29 -1.05 -6.09
CA PRO A 89 14.00 -0.60 -5.60
C PRO A 89 13.82 0.88 -5.95
N LEU A 90 12.90 1.15 -6.89
CA LEU A 90 12.43 2.51 -7.13
C LEU A 90 11.93 3.07 -5.79
N PRO A 91 12.30 4.31 -5.43
CA PRO A 91 11.84 4.92 -4.20
C PRO A 91 10.31 4.95 -4.21
N PRO A 92 9.68 4.68 -3.05
CA PRO A 92 8.23 4.69 -2.97
C PRO A 92 7.72 6.11 -3.31
N PRO A 93 6.64 6.24 -4.09
CA PRO A 93 6.13 7.55 -4.50
C PRO A 93 5.68 8.37 -3.28
N ALA A 94 5.60 9.70 -3.42
CA ALA A 94 5.22 10.58 -2.30
C ALA A 94 3.81 10.24 -1.77
N SER A 95 2.96 9.66 -2.63
CA SER A 95 1.65 9.12 -2.30
C SER A 95 1.64 8.05 -1.19
N THR A 96 2.78 7.41 -0.92
CA THR A 96 2.96 6.41 0.16
C THR A 96 3.33 7.00 1.52
N SER A 97 3.81 8.24 1.56
CA SER A 97 4.24 8.88 2.80
C SER A 97 3.02 9.35 3.59
N MET A 98 2.85 8.85 4.81
CA MET A 98 1.83 9.33 5.74
C MET A 98 2.47 10.08 6.89
N ARG A 99 1.87 11.21 7.27
CA ARG A 99 2.27 11.93 8.48
C ARG A 99 1.83 11.16 9.72
N ASP A 100 2.51 11.39 10.85
CA ASP A 100 2.12 10.79 12.13
C ASP A 100 0.65 11.04 12.48
N ARG A 101 0.18 12.28 12.31
CA ARG A 101 -1.24 12.61 12.58
C ARG A 101 -2.22 11.85 11.69
N GLU A 102 -1.88 11.63 10.42
CA GLU A 102 -2.71 10.85 9.49
C GLU A 102 -2.69 9.37 9.86
N THR A 103 -1.55 8.89 10.36
CA THR A 103 -1.40 7.53 10.89
C THR A 103 -2.26 7.34 12.15
N ASP A 104 -2.29 8.29 13.08
CA ASP A 104 -3.18 8.22 14.26
C ASP A 104 -4.65 8.23 13.85
N ALA A 105 -5.00 9.11 12.90
CA ALA A 105 -6.35 9.22 12.38
C ALA A 105 -6.82 7.94 11.71
N VAL A 106 -6.02 7.34 10.81
CA VAL A 106 -6.43 6.10 10.13
C VAL A 106 -6.48 4.91 11.09
N LEU A 107 -5.56 4.80 12.05
CA LEU A 107 -5.59 3.73 13.04
C LEU A 107 -6.82 3.83 13.95
N LEU A 108 -7.18 5.05 14.40
CA LEU A 108 -8.40 5.28 15.15
C LEU A 108 -9.65 4.99 14.31
N LEU A 109 -9.66 5.41 13.05
CA LEU A 109 -10.77 5.14 12.13
C LEU A 109 -10.97 3.63 11.93
N LEU A 110 -9.89 2.87 11.73
CA LEU A 110 -9.97 1.41 11.60
C LEU A 110 -10.46 0.75 12.90
N LEU A 111 -10.03 1.22 14.07
CA LEU A 111 -10.51 0.73 15.36
C LEU A 111 -12.00 1.05 15.56
N LEU A 112 -12.46 2.23 15.18
CA LEU A 112 -13.88 2.62 15.22
C LEU A 112 -14.71 1.72 14.30
N CYS A 113 -14.26 1.48 13.07
CA CYS A 113 -14.94 0.57 12.13
C CYS A 113 -15.02 -0.85 12.69
N GLU A 114 -13.96 -1.33 13.32
CA GLU A 114 -13.93 -2.67 13.92
C GLU A 114 -14.86 -2.79 15.13
N THR A 115 -14.84 -1.77 15.99
CA THR A 115 -15.72 -1.69 17.16
C THR A 115 -17.18 -1.62 16.72
N HIS A 116 -17.51 -0.82 15.72
CA HIS A 116 -18.86 -0.75 15.16
C HIS A 116 -19.34 -2.12 14.64
N LYS A 117 -18.44 -2.89 14.01
CA LYS A 117 -18.77 -4.22 13.47
C LYS A 117 -19.04 -5.26 14.57
N HIS A 118 -18.28 -5.25 15.66
CA HIS A 118 -18.35 -6.30 16.71
C HIS A 118 -19.21 -5.91 17.92
N ASN A 119 -19.25 -4.62 18.26
CA ASN A 119 -19.98 -4.09 19.40
C ASN A 119 -20.48 -2.67 19.07
N PRO A 120 -21.55 -2.53 18.27
CA PRO A 120 -22.09 -1.22 17.89
C PRO A 120 -22.58 -0.41 19.09
N GLU A 121 -23.05 -1.07 20.16
CA GLU A 121 -23.53 -0.41 21.38
C GLU A 121 -22.44 0.42 22.07
N ALA A 122 -21.17 -0.02 21.98
CA ALA A 122 -20.04 0.71 22.53
C ALA A 122 -19.87 2.13 21.93
N LEU A 123 -20.33 2.35 20.69
CA LEU A 123 -20.28 3.64 20.00
C LEU A 123 -21.61 4.41 20.08
N ASN A 124 -22.69 3.78 20.52
CA ASN A 124 -23.95 4.47 20.84
C ASN A 124 -23.88 5.20 22.18
N ALA A 125 -22.88 4.88 23.02
CA ALA A 125 -22.59 5.59 24.26
C ALA A 125 -22.22 7.06 24.01
N PRO A 126 -22.35 7.94 25.01
CA PRO A 126 -21.87 9.32 24.94
C PRO A 126 -20.39 9.41 24.51
N PHE A 127 -20.05 10.48 23.77
CA PHE A 127 -18.71 10.67 23.19
C PHE A 127 -17.55 10.61 24.21
N HIS A 128 -17.80 10.97 25.46
CA HIS A 128 -16.78 10.92 26.52
C HIS A 128 -16.44 9.48 26.96
N ASP A 129 -17.34 8.52 26.74
CA ASP A 129 -17.14 7.10 27.08
C ASP A 129 -16.43 6.32 25.97
N TRP A 130 -16.46 6.84 24.73
CA TRP A 130 -15.87 6.16 23.57
C TRP A 130 -14.41 5.76 23.79
N ARG A 131 -13.59 6.63 24.40
CA ARG A 131 -12.18 6.32 24.65
C ARG A 131 -12.00 5.11 25.56
N LEU A 132 -12.79 5.01 26.63
CA LEU A 132 -12.72 3.89 27.57
C LEU A 132 -13.27 2.59 26.92
N ASN A 133 -14.38 2.69 26.20
CA ASN A 133 -14.97 1.57 25.47
C ASN A 133 -14.00 1.01 24.41
N LEU A 134 -13.38 1.89 23.62
CA LEU A 134 -12.38 1.53 22.62
C LEU A 134 -11.11 0.96 23.27
N SER A 135 -10.67 1.50 24.41
CA SER A 135 -9.54 0.97 25.16
C SER A 135 -9.81 -0.46 25.65
N LYS A 136 -11.01 -0.71 26.18
CA LYS A 136 -11.40 -2.05 26.63
C LYS A 136 -11.41 -3.04 25.46
N HIS A 137 -12.08 -2.69 24.37
CA HIS A 137 -12.11 -3.51 23.16
C HIS A 137 -10.71 -3.80 22.62
N PHE A 138 -9.86 -2.77 22.50
CA PHE A 138 -8.50 -2.90 22.03
C PHE A 138 -7.64 -3.82 22.92
N SER A 139 -7.77 -3.72 24.25
CA SER A 139 -7.10 -4.60 25.19
C SER A 139 -7.57 -6.05 25.03
N ASP A 140 -8.87 -6.29 24.88
CA ASP A 140 -9.43 -7.64 24.70
C ASP A 140 -8.94 -8.29 23.39
N THR A 141 -8.90 -7.53 22.29
CA THR A 141 -8.34 -7.99 21.00
C THR A 141 -6.83 -8.24 21.09
N PHE A 142 -6.07 -7.37 21.75
CA PHE A 142 -4.63 -7.52 21.95
C PHE A 142 -4.30 -8.76 22.79
N LEU A 143 -5.08 -9.01 23.85
CA LEU A 143 -4.96 -10.20 24.68
C LEU A 143 -5.33 -11.44 23.87
N THR A 144 -6.39 -11.41 23.06
CA THR A 144 -6.78 -12.54 22.20
C THR A 144 -5.67 -12.91 21.22
N LEU A 145 -5.02 -11.93 20.59
CA LEU A 145 -3.86 -12.15 19.71
C LEU A 145 -2.63 -12.69 20.45
N SER A 146 -2.52 -12.41 21.75
CA SER A 146 -1.43 -12.88 22.62
C SER A 146 -1.72 -14.22 23.29
N TYR A 147 -3.01 -14.58 23.46
CA TYR A 147 -3.49 -15.78 24.16
C TYR A 147 -3.99 -16.88 23.22
N SER A 148 -4.36 -16.58 21.97
CA SER A 148 -4.58 -17.60 20.92
C SER A 148 -3.29 -18.31 20.49
N SER A 149 -2.18 -18.06 21.19
CA SER A 149 -0.82 -18.53 20.94
C SER A 149 -0.14 -19.19 22.15
N ALA A 150 -0.83 -20.04 22.91
CA ALA A 150 -0.17 -21.00 23.81
C ALA A 150 -0.37 -22.43 23.29
N PRO A 151 0.65 -23.33 23.20
CA PRO A 151 2.04 -23.30 23.70
C PRO A 151 3.10 -23.78 22.65
N PRO A 152 4.28 -24.33 23.03
CA PRO A 152 5.52 -23.70 23.54
C PRO A 152 6.57 -23.43 22.43
N LEU A 153 7.53 -22.53 22.68
CA LEU A 153 8.79 -22.38 21.92
C LEU A 153 8.68 -22.36 20.38
N GLY A 154 8.11 -21.29 19.82
CA GLY A 154 8.22 -20.99 18.39
C GLY A 154 7.07 -20.13 17.90
N ALA A 155 7.31 -18.83 17.69
CA ALA A 155 6.32 -17.93 17.13
C ALA A 155 5.92 -18.41 15.72
N CYS A 156 4.74 -19.01 15.57
CA CYS A 156 4.21 -19.39 14.26
C CYS A 156 4.08 -18.13 13.39
N LEU A 157 4.67 -18.14 12.18
CA LEU A 157 4.56 -17.08 11.17
C LEU A 157 3.11 -16.60 10.97
N GLY A 158 2.13 -17.52 11.10
CA GLY A 158 0.70 -17.23 10.99
C GLY A 158 0.17 -16.23 12.04
N SER A 159 0.72 -16.18 13.25
CA SER A 159 0.26 -15.26 14.31
C SER A 159 0.44 -13.79 13.96
N VAL A 160 1.43 -13.48 13.14
CA VAL A 160 1.71 -12.11 12.66
C VAL A 160 1.02 -11.86 11.31
N LEU A 161 1.05 -12.83 10.41
CA LEU A 161 0.56 -12.66 9.05
C LEU A 161 -0.97 -12.63 8.99
N ILE A 162 -1.69 -13.46 9.76
CA ILE A 162 -3.15 -13.54 9.69
C ILE A 162 -3.83 -12.20 10.06
N PRO A 163 -3.52 -11.56 11.21
CA PRO A 163 -4.15 -10.28 11.58
C PRO A 163 -3.79 -9.15 10.61
N PHE A 164 -2.58 -9.20 10.04
CA PHE A 164 -2.14 -8.25 9.03
C PHE A 164 -2.95 -8.42 7.73
N ILE A 165 -3.10 -9.65 7.23
CA ILE A 165 -3.89 -9.95 6.03
C ILE A 165 -5.35 -9.54 6.25
N GLU A 166 -5.93 -9.82 7.41
CA GLU A 166 -7.29 -9.39 7.73
C GLU A 166 -7.44 -7.86 7.68
N THR A 167 -6.46 -7.14 8.22
CA THR A 167 -6.43 -5.67 8.16
C THR A 167 -6.34 -5.17 6.72
N VAL A 168 -5.46 -5.76 5.89
CA VAL A 168 -5.33 -5.43 4.46
C VAL A 168 -6.65 -5.70 3.72
N SER A 169 -7.24 -6.87 3.91
CA SER A 169 -8.51 -7.27 3.30
C SER A 169 -9.66 -6.34 3.71
N ARG A 170 -9.69 -5.88 4.97
CA ARG A 170 -10.69 -4.90 5.45
C ARG A 170 -10.49 -3.54 4.78
N CYS A 171 -9.26 -3.05 4.71
CA CYS A 171 -8.97 -1.77 4.04
C CYS A 171 -9.32 -1.84 2.56
N TRP A 172 -8.99 -2.95 1.88
CA TRP A 172 -9.34 -3.18 0.48
C TRP A 172 -10.84 -3.04 0.25
N ARG A 173 -11.68 -3.72 1.04
CA ARG A 173 -13.14 -3.63 0.92
C ARG A 173 -13.66 -2.21 1.11
N LEU A 174 -13.15 -1.48 2.09
CA LEU A 174 -13.56 -0.10 2.34
C LEU A 174 -13.23 0.81 1.15
N VAL A 175 -12.07 0.59 0.52
CA VAL A 175 -11.65 1.34 -0.67
C VAL A 175 -12.49 0.95 -1.89
N ASP A 176 -12.74 -0.33 -2.10
CA ASP A 176 -13.46 -0.88 -3.27
C ASP A 176 -14.93 -0.44 -3.32
N VAL A 177 -15.63 -0.51 -2.18
CA VAL A 177 -17.03 -0.04 -2.05
C VAL A 177 -17.12 1.45 -2.39
N LEU A 178 -16.17 2.26 -1.91
CA LEU A 178 -16.20 3.71 -2.07
C LEU A 178 -15.68 4.16 -3.45
N ALA A 179 -14.88 3.33 -4.13
CA ALA A 179 -14.50 3.53 -5.53
C ALA A 179 -15.65 3.20 -6.50
N SER A 180 -16.56 2.30 -6.12
CA SER A 180 -17.69 1.87 -6.95
C SER A 180 -18.89 2.82 -6.89
N ASP A 181 -19.07 3.56 -5.79
CA ASP A 181 -20.19 4.49 -5.59
C ASP A 181 -19.93 5.90 -6.18
N GLY A 182 -18.69 6.15 -6.60
CA GLY A 182 -18.21 7.41 -7.18
C GLY A 182 -18.41 7.53 -8.70
N GLY A 183 -19.67 7.50 -9.17
CA GLY A 183 -20.07 8.08 -10.46
C GLY A 183 -20.03 7.17 -11.69
N GLY A 184 -21.22 6.89 -12.22
CA GLY A 184 -21.38 6.63 -13.65
C GLY A 184 -21.24 7.93 -14.45
N ASP A 185 -20.43 7.91 -15.50
CA ASP A 185 -20.74 8.43 -16.84
C ASP A 185 -19.60 8.04 -17.81
N GLY A 186 -19.97 7.80 -19.06
CA GLY A 186 -19.20 7.13 -20.08
C GLY A 186 -17.93 7.84 -20.52
N GLY A 187 -16.93 7.02 -20.83
CA GLY A 187 -15.71 7.44 -21.52
C GLY A 187 -14.55 6.55 -21.13
N LYS A 188 -14.29 5.50 -21.91
CA LYS A 188 -13.00 4.78 -21.95
C LYS A 188 -11.91 5.71 -22.52
N GLY A 189 -11.72 6.88 -21.94
CA GLY A 189 -10.48 7.63 -22.04
C GLY A 189 -9.58 7.08 -20.94
N VAL A 190 -8.51 6.40 -21.31
CA VAL A 190 -7.43 6.10 -20.35
C VAL A 190 -7.00 7.46 -19.79
N LYS A 191 -7.35 7.76 -18.52
CA LYS A 191 -6.81 8.95 -17.85
C LYS A 191 -5.29 8.86 -17.97
N GLU A 192 -4.68 9.83 -18.64
CA GLU A 192 -3.23 9.92 -18.75
C GLU A 192 -2.69 10.25 -17.35
N VAL A 193 -2.16 9.24 -16.68
CA VAL A 193 -1.54 9.35 -15.36
C VAL A 193 -0.04 9.39 -15.55
N ALA A 194 0.61 10.46 -15.07
CA ALA A 194 2.06 10.62 -15.11
C ALA A 194 2.77 9.66 -14.15
N ALA A 195 4.03 9.32 -14.44
CA ALA A 195 4.88 8.65 -13.47
C ALA A 195 5.21 9.60 -12.31
N SER A 196 5.42 9.06 -11.11
CA SER A 196 5.80 9.91 -9.96
C SER A 196 7.17 10.54 -10.20
N ALA A 197 7.36 11.77 -9.74
CA ALA A 197 8.64 12.47 -9.89
C ALA A 197 9.79 11.69 -9.22
N ALA A 198 9.54 11.10 -8.05
CA ALA A 198 10.51 10.26 -7.34
C ALA A 198 10.96 9.05 -8.18
N THR A 199 10.01 8.39 -8.86
CA THR A 199 10.33 7.30 -9.78
C THR A 199 11.18 7.78 -10.95
N VAL A 200 10.78 8.87 -11.62
CA VAL A 200 11.50 9.38 -12.79
C VAL A 200 12.94 9.77 -12.46
N VAL A 201 13.16 10.42 -11.32
CA VAL A 201 14.49 10.84 -10.85
C VAL A 201 15.39 9.65 -10.52
N SER A 202 14.81 8.52 -10.09
CA SER A 202 15.57 7.32 -9.74
C SER A 202 15.88 6.38 -10.91
N LEU A 203 15.46 6.72 -12.14
CA LEU A 203 15.70 5.87 -13.30
C LEU A 203 17.21 5.79 -13.62
N PRO A 204 17.74 4.59 -13.92
CA PRO A 204 19.16 4.43 -14.26
C PRO A 204 19.56 5.21 -15.51
N ALA A 205 20.67 5.95 -15.40
CA ALA A 205 21.42 6.46 -16.55
C ALA A 205 22.44 5.39 -16.98
N VAL A 206 22.30 4.89 -18.20
CA VAL A 206 23.14 3.81 -18.73
C VAL A 206 23.90 4.32 -19.94
N ARG A 207 25.21 4.06 -19.97
CA ARG A 207 26.02 4.35 -21.15
C ARG A 207 25.77 3.33 -22.24
N VAL A 208 25.57 3.81 -23.46
CA VAL A 208 25.49 2.93 -24.63
C VAL A 208 26.88 2.36 -24.92
N CYS A 209 27.05 1.04 -24.71
CA CYS A 209 28.30 0.33 -24.97
C CYS A 209 28.45 -0.17 -26.42
N VAL A 210 27.33 -0.45 -27.09
CA VAL A 210 27.29 -0.95 -28.48
C VAL A 210 26.29 -0.08 -29.26
N GLY A 211 26.72 0.41 -30.43
CA GLY A 211 25.88 1.21 -31.33
C GLY A 211 24.75 0.38 -31.97
N GLY A 212 23.90 1.04 -32.75
CA GLY A 212 22.82 0.38 -33.50
C GLY A 212 21.51 0.15 -32.75
N ARG A 213 21.36 0.66 -31.51
CA ARG A 213 20.07 0.64 -30.81
C ARG A 213 19.27 1.91 -31.11
N GLU A 214 18.07 1.77 -31.66
CA GLU A 214 17.20 2.88 -32.03
C GLU A 214 16.24 3.26 -30.90
N CYS A 215 16.04 4.57 -30.68
CA CYS A 215 15.03 5.06 -29.75
C CYS A 215 13.65 5.07 -30.43
N VAL A 216 12.72 4.24 -29.96
CA VAL A 216 11.38 4.09 -30.58
C VAL A 216 10.51 5.36 -30.56
N ILE A 217 10.89 6.39 -29.78
CA ILE A 217 10.14 7.65 -29.69
C ILE A 217 10.50 8.59 -30.83
N CYS A 218 11.80 8.85 -31.03
CA CYS A 218 12.29 9.76 -32.07
C CYS A 218 12.73 9.05 -33.36
N LYS A 219 12.88 7.72 -33.32
CA LYS A 219 13.40 6.87 -34.40
C LYS A 219 14.85 7.14 -34.79
N ASP A 220 15.62 7.70 -33.87
CA ASP A 220 17.06 7.95 -34.05
C ASP A 220 17.92 6.97 -33.24
N GLU A 221 19.15 6.75 -33.73
CA GLU A 221 20.13 5.90 -33.07
C GLU A 221 20.64 6.49 -31.74
N MET A 222 20.60 5.68 -30.68
CA MET A 222 21.24 5.98 -29.40
C MET A 222 22.75 5.78 -29.53
N ARG A 223 23.49 6.89 -29.63
CA ARG A 223 24.93 6.88 -29.91
C ARG A 223 25.75 6.32 -28.74
N VAL A 224 26.80 5.58 -29.07
CA VAL A 224 27.80 5.04 -28.13
C VAL A 224 28.38 6.16 -27.26
N GLY A 225 28.54 5.89 -25.97
CA GLY A 225 29.12 6.82 -25.00
C GLY A 225 28.19 7.93 -24.49
N ARG A 226 26.94 8.03 -24.98
CA ARG A 226 25.91 8.90 -24.37
C ARG A 226 25.12 8.13 -23.31
N ASP A 227 24.67 8.88 -22.31
CA ASP A 227 23.76 8.36 -21.29
C ASP A 227 22.33 8.29 -21.85
N VAL A 228 21.74 7.11 -21.74
CA VAL A 228 20.32 6.83 -22.04
C VAL A 228 19.60 6.46 -20.75
N CYS A 229 18.28 6.61 -20.77
CA CYS A 229 17.43 6.17 -19.68
C CYS A 229 17.06 4.70 -19.88
N GLU A 230 17.31 3.86 -18.87
CA GLU A 230 16.77 2.50 -18.81
C GLU A 230 15.53 2.49 -17.90
N LEU A 231 14.42 1.94 -18.39
CA LEU A 231 13.23 1.70 -17.57
C LEU A 231 13.37 0.38 -16.79
N PRO A 232 12.59 0.14 -15.70
CA PRO A 232 12.65 -1.13 -14.96
C PRO A 232 12.32 -2.38 -15.78
N CYS A 233 11.65 -2.20 -16.93
CA CYS A 233 11.40 -3.24 -17.92
C CYS A 233 12.53 -3.41 -18.94
N GLN A 234 13.71 -2.83 -18.68
CA GLN A 234 14.96 -2.90 -19.46
C GLN A 234 14.91 -2.25 -20.86
N HIS A 235 13.84 -1.52 -21.19
CA HIS A 235 13.77 -0.75 -22.42
C HIS A 235 14.53 0.56 -22.29
N LEU A 236 15.26 0.93 -23.35
CA LEU A 236 16.16 2.08 -23.40
C LEU A 236 15.58 3.21 -24.25
N PHE A 237 15.79 4.45 -23.80
CA PHE A 237 15.33 5.65 -24.48
C PHE A 237 16.30 6.81 -24.27
N HIS A 238 16.33 7.78 -25.19
CA HIS A 238 16.93 9.07 -24.89
C HIS A 238 16.21 9.74 -23.72
N TRP A 239 16.96 10.33 -22.79
CA TRP A 239 16.41 11.10 -21.66
C TRP A 239 15.41 12.17 -22.12
N MET A 240 15.78 12.98 -23.12
CA MET A 240 14.91 14.01 -23.71
C MET A 240 13.64 13.47 -24.36
N CYS A 241 13.62 12.21 -24.77
CA CYS A 241 12.45 11.58 -25.40
C CYS A 241 11.51 10.98 -24.34
N ILE A 242 12.07 10.29 -23.34
CA ILE A 242 11.26 9.57 -22.35
C ILE A 242 10.71 10.47 -21.24
N LEU A 243 11.40 11.57 -20.88
CA LEU A 243 10.94 12.47 -19.83
C LEU A 243 9.57 13.12 -20.15
N PRO A 244 9.34 13.72 -21.34
CA PRO A 244 8.02 14.25 -21.68
C PRO A 244 6.92 13.18 -21.74
N TRP A 245 7.29 11.95 -22.13
CA TRP A 245 6.37 10.83 -22.12
C TRP A 245 5.96 10.45 -20.69
N LEU A 246 6.93 10.28 -19.78
CA LEU A 246 6.68 9.92 -18.38
C LEU A 246 5.96 11.04 -17.60
N GLY A 247 6.12 12.30 -18.02
CA GLY A 247 5.35 13.44 -17.50
C GLY A 247 3.86 13.41 -17.87
N LYS A 248 3.45 12.56 -18.83
CA LYS A 248 2.04 12.37 -19.23
C LYS A 248 1.52 10.97 -18.91
N ARG A 249 2.37 9.95 -19.09
CA ARG A 249 2.01 8.53 -19.01
C ARG A 249 3.02 7.74 -18.21
N ASN A 250 2.57 7.01 -17.21
CA ASN A 250 3.40 6.13 -16.39
C ASN A 250 3.67 4.76 -17.04
N THR A 251 3.60 4.64 -18.37
CA THR A 251 3.75 3.35 -19.06
C THR A 251 4.92 3.35 -20.03
N CYS A 252 5.64 2.23 -20.12
CA CYS A 252 6.68 2.05 -21.12
C CYS A 252 6.08 2.11 -22.54
N PRO A 253 6.62 2.94 -23.47
CA PRO A 253 6.18 2.97 -24.87
C PRO A 253 6.26 1.63 -25.60
N CYS A 254 7.20 0.76 -25.22
CA CYS A 254 7.43 -0.53 -25.89
C CYS A 254 6.50 -1.64 -25.40
N CYS A 255 6.41 -1.82 -24.08
CA CYS A 255 5.75 -3.00 -23.48
C CYS A 255 4.60 -2.67 -22.52
N ARG A 256 4.25 -1.38 -22.37
CA ARG A 256 3.21 -0.89 -21.46
C ARG A 256 3.44 -1.24 -19.98
N PHE A 257 4.66 -1.62 -19.59
CA PHE A 257 5.04 -1.76 -18.19
C PHE A 257 4.68 -0.49 -17.42
N ARG A 258 3.89 -0.62 -16.36
CA ARG A 258 3.42 0.50 -15.51
C ARG A 258 4.46 0.84 -14.44
N LEU A 259 4.96 2.06 -14.49
CA LEU A 259 5.79 2.68 -13.46
C LEU A 259 4.92 3.24 -12.32
N PRO A 260 5.47 3.34 -11.08
CA PRO A 260 4.76 3.96 -9.97
C PRO A 260 4.30 5.39 -10.27
N SER A 261 3.12 5.75 -9.76
CA SER A 261 2.53 7.09 -9.90
C SER A 261 2.13 7.69 -8.55
N ASP A 262 1.85 8.99 -8.52
CA ASP A 262 1.33 9.66 -7.32
C ASP A 262 -0.19 9.49 -7.13
N ASP A 263 -0.88 8.83 -8.07
CA ASP A 263 -2.28 8.43 -7.90
C ASP A 263 -2.39 7.23 -6.94
N VAL A 264 -2.90 7.48 -5.74
CA VAL A 264 -3.03 6.47 -4.67
C VAL A 264 -3.88 5.28 -5.13
N PHE A 265 -5.00 5.52 -5.81
CA PHE A 265 -5.91 4.43 -6.20
C PHE A 265 -5.34 3.61 -7.36
N GLY A 266 -4.79 4.27 -8.38
CA GLY A 266 -4.08 3.61 -9.47
C GLY A 266 -2.89 2.78 -8.97
N GLU A 267 -2.18 3.26 -7.94
CA GLU A 267 -1.05 2.53 -7.36
C GLU A 267 -1.49 1.31 -6.53
N ILE A 268 -2.60 1.41 -5.79
CA ILE A 268 -3.23 0.26 -5.10
C ILE A 268 -3.56 -0.83 -6.13
N GLN A 269 -4.20 -0.45 -7.25
CA GLN A 269 -4.54 -1.39 -8.32
C GLN A 269 -3.28 -2.00 -8.95
N ARG A 270 -2.26 -1.18 -9.25
CA ARG A 270 -0.99 -1.64 -9.82
C ARG A 270 -0.30 -2.67 -8.93
N LEU A 271 -0.20 -2.42 -7.62
CA LEU A 271 0.42 -3.35 -6.68
C LEU A 271 -0.41 -4.62 -6.47
N TRP A 272 -1.73 -4.51 -6.49
CA TRP A 272 -2.60 -5.67 -6.45
C TRP A 272 -2.39 -6.59 -7.67
N GLU A 273 -2.32 -6.01 -8.88
CA GLU A 273 -1.98 -6.77 -10.11
C GLU A 273 -0.62 -7.47 -9.99
N VAL A 274 0.37 -6.82 -9.33
CA VAL A 274 1.67 -7.44 -9.05
C VAL A 274 1.54 -8.61 -8.09
N LEU A 275 0.78 -8.47 -6.99
CA LEU A 275 0.55 -9.56 -6.03
C LEU A 275 -0.16 -10.77 -6.67
N VAL A 276 -1.18 -10.52 -7.49
CA VAL A 276 -1.88 -11.59 -8.23
C VAL A 276 -0.90 -12.34 -9.14
N LYS A 277 -0.06 -11.62 -9.89
CA LYS A 277 0.97 -12.23 -10.76
C LYS A 277 2.01 -13.02 -9.97
N ILE A 278 2.32 -12.60 -8.74
CA ILE A 278 3.22 -13.32 -7.86
C ILE A 278 2.60 -14.66 -7.44
N GLY A 279 1.32 -14.67 -7.04
CA GLY A 279 0.61 -15.88 -6.63
C GLY A 279 0.33 -16.87 -7.77
N ALA A 280 0.21 -16.39 -9.01
CA ALA A 280 -0.06 -17.22 -10.19
C ALA A 280 1.18 -17.93 -10.76
N LYS A 281 2.40 -17.50 -10.41
CA LYS A 281 3.64 -18.22 -10.76
C LYS A 281 3.84 -19.40 -9.81
N GLN A 282 3.09 -20.47 -10.02
CA GLN A 282 3.31 -21.79 -9.44
C GLN A 282 4.05 -22.68 -10.44
#